data_AF-A1U3A2-F1
#
_entry.id   AF-A1U3A2-F1
#
_cell.length_a   1.000
_cell.length_b   1.000
_cell.length_c   1.000
_cell.angle_alpha   90.00
_cell.angle_beta   90.00
_cell.angle_gamma   90.00
#
_symmetry.space_group_name_H-M   'P 1'
#
loop_
_entity.id
_entity.type
_entity.pdbx_description
1 polymer ?
#
loop_
_entity_poly.entity_id
_entity_poly.type
_entity_poly.pdbx_seq_one_letter_code
_entity_poly.pdbx_strand_id
1 'polypeptide(L)'
;MGISLPEMARLFQADGYMTNLKTQWLPSSSLSPQSAVWYDEEGVHERLEFAWENGTASLDTVTTCHEQTLGVTPGGTELDGISDISWVWDDQAGTLVESVPNRADRELKVESANSPAEVLDGEQPPLDLVSGYQLTEGGGLEAGVQFTGGGASCAPQGIAPNDTERNGQYATRLFPFSFTSDVAASDLFGAGAYEYDIDDRNGVSVTRLLRFPFLDRATANLPEVDSANGAFQWQLFYDALNGDGLDPQRPNLLKTAYLVDFLATSECGDGPLDRPGRAYATVEYEYQTLSDYLLDKLSE
;
A
#
# COMPACT_ATOMS: atom_id res chain seq x y z
N MET A 1 4.98 5.14 9.93
CA MET A 1 5.06 4.02 8.96
C MET A 1 5.83 4.47 7.73
N GLY A 2 6.94 3.81 7.43
CA GLY A 2 7.59 3.96 6.12
C GLY A 2 6.87 3.12 5.06
N ILE A 3 7.48 3.02 3.88
CA ILE A 3 7.00 2.14 2.81
C ILE A 3 7.05 0.69 3.30
N SER A 4 5.96 -0.05 3.11
CA SER A 4 5.89 -1.46 3.55
C SER A 4 6.73 -2.38 2.66
N LEU A 5 7.26 -3.47 3.21
CA LEU A 5 8.01 -4.46 2.41
C LEU A 5 7.18 -5.13 1.30
N PRO A 6 5.90 -5.49 1.50
CA PRO A 6 5.07 -6.00 0.41
C PRO A 6 4.95 -5.00 -0.75
N GLU A 7 4.87 -3.71 -0.43
CA GLU A 7 4.83 -2.65 -1.44
C GLU A 7 6.17 -2.51 -2.16
N MET A 8 7.28 -2.51 -1.42
CA MET A 8 8.61 -2.46 -1.99
C MET A 8 8.86 -3.63 -2.94
N ALA A 9 8.46 -4.85 -2.55
CA ALA A 9 8.53 -6.02 -3.42
C ALA A 9 7.69 -5.83 -4.69
N ARG A 10 6.47 -5.26 -4.57
CA ARG A 10 5.64 -4.97 -5.74
C ARG A 10 6.29 -3.98 -6.70
N LEU A 11 6.95 -2.94 -6.18
CA LEU A 11 7.70 -1.99 -6.99
C LEU A 11 8.85 -2.66 -7.75
N PHE A 12 9.62 -3.53 -7.10
CA PHE A 12 10.66 -4.30 -7.76
C PHE A 12 10.10 -5.25 -8.84
N GLN A 13 9.00 -5.95 -8.56
CA GLN A 13 8.35 -6.83 -9.55
C GLN A 13 7.82 -6.08 -10.78
N ALA A 14 7.60 -4.78 -10.68
CA ALA A 14 7.19 -3.92 -11.78
C ALA A 14 8.34 -3.07 -12.36
N ASP A 15 9.60 -3.33 -11.98
CA ASP A 15 10.79 -2.54 -12.35
C ASP A 15 10.62 -1.03 -12.09
N GLY A 16 9.87 -0.67 -11.05
CA GLY A 16 9.53 0.72 -10.72
C GLY A 16 8.48 1.38 -11.62
N TYR A 17 8.00 0.69 -12.65
CA TYR A 17 6.98 1.23 -13.55
C TYR A 17 5.59 1.11 -12.93
N MET A 18 5.20 2.10 -12.12
CA MET A 18 3.84 2.19 -11.54
C MET A 18 2.73 2.08 -12.61
N THR A 19 2.99 2.51 -13.84
CA THR A 19 2.04 2.37 -14.95
C THR A 19 1.78 0.93 -15.39
N ASN A 20 2.68 -0.01 -15.05
CA ASN A 20 2.47 -1.44 -15.23
C ASN A 20 1.57 -2.04 -14.14
N LEU A 21 1.17 -1.28 -13.12
CA LEU A 21 0.27 -1.73 -12.07
C LEU A 21 -1.18 -1.35 -12.36
N LYS A 22 -2.12 -2.28 -12.12
CA LYS A 22 -3.57 -2.01 -12.18
C LYS A 22 -3.98 -0.99 -11.14
N THR A 23 -3.45 -1.13 -9.92
CA THR A 23 -3.67 -0.18 -8.84
C THR A 23 -2.36 0.51 -8.50
N GLN A 24 -2.30 1.82 -8.70
CA GLN A 24 -1.13 2.65 -8.41
C GLN A 24 -1.19 3.18 -6.98
N TRP A 25 -0.99 2.32 -5.99
CA TRP A 25 -1.08 2.70 -4.57
C TRP A 25 0.28 2.63 -3.88
N LEU A 26 0.72 3.74 -3.28
CA LEU A 26 1.94 3.83 -2.47
C LEU A 26 1.71 4.66 -1.20
N PRO A 27 0.67 4.40 -0.40
CA PRO A 27 0.39 5.20 0.79
C PRO A 27 1.38 4.82 1.89
N SER A 28 2.15 5.81 2.33
CA SER A 28 3.01 5.73 3.51
C SER A 28 2.91 7.03 4.28
N SER A 29 2.96 6.95 5.61
CA SER A 29 2.88 8.12 6.48
C SER A 29 3.59 7.87 7.80
N SER A 30 4.45 8.79 8.23
CA SER A 30 4.97 8.77 9.60
C SER A 30 3.96 9.40 10.57
N LEU A 31 3.52 8.61 11.56
CA LEU A 31 2.66 9.09 12.65
C LEU A 31 3.47 9.62 13.84
N SER A 32 4.81 9.61 13.75
CA SER A 32 5.68 10.18 14.78
C SER A 32 5.41 11.68 14.94
N PRO A 33 5.44 12.26 16.15
CA PRO A 33 5.21 13.69 16.34
C PRO A 33 6.32 14.54 15.70
N GLN A 34 7.48 13.94 15.44
CA GLN A 34 8.59 14.57 14.72
C GLN A 34 8.23 14.85 13.26
N SER A 35 7.32 14.09 12.66
CA SER A 35 6.95 14.29 11.25
C SER A 35 6.34 15.67 11.02
N ALA A 36 5.57 16.19 11.98
CA ALA A 36 5.02 17.55 11.91
C ALA A 36 6.12 18.61 11.96
N VAL A 37 7.15 18.41 12.79
CA VAL A 37 8.29 19.34 12.89
C VAL A 37 9.05 19.37 11.57
N TRP A 38 9.40 18.22 11.01
CA TRP A 38 10.14 18.12 9.75
C TRP A 38 9.30 18.51 8.52
N TYR A 39 7.98 18.37 8.58
CA TYR A 39 7.08 18.86 7.54
C TYR A 39 7.04 20.39 7.48
N ASP A 40 7.08 21.06 8.63
CA ASP A 40 7.13 22.52 8.72
C ASP A 40 8.53 23.07 8.37
N GLU A 41 9.57 22.25 8.48
CA GLU A 41 10.92 22.60 8.00
C GLU A 41 11.02 22.45 6.48
N GLU A 42 11.29 23.55 5.77
CA GLU A 42 11.51 23.51 4.33
C GLU A 42 12.74 22.67 3.97
N GLY A 43 12.65 21.85 2.93
CA GLY A 43 13.77 21.10 2.38
C GLY A 43 13.45 19.63 2.11
N VAL A 44 14.50 18.88 1.74
CA VAL A 44 14.45 17.42 1.58
C VAL A 44 15.19 16.82 2.77
N HIS A 45 14.48 16.04 3.58
CA HIS A 45 15.01 15.45 4.80
C HIS A 45 15.23 13.94 4.71
N GLU A 46 14.71 13.33 3.65
CA GLU A 46 14.82 11.90 3.38
C GLU A 46 14.98 11.69 1.87
N ARG A 47 15.80 10.71 1.49
CA ARG A 47 16.01 10.33 0.11
C ARG A 47 15.90 8.82 -0.04
N LEU A 48 14.98 8.41 -0.89
CA LEU A 48 14.84 7.04 -1.36
C LEU A 48 15.41 6.95 -2.78
N GLU A 49 16.39 6.06 -2.97
CA GLU A 49 17.03 5.82 -4.26
C GLU A 49 16.83 4.37 -4.69
N PHE A 50 16.57 4.17 -5.98
CA PHE A 50 16.40 2.86 -6.59
C PHE A 50 17.45 2.64 -7.69
N ALA A 51 18.12 1.50 -7.63
CA ALA A 51 18.98 1.00 -8.69
C ALA A 51 18.38 -0.29 -9.25
N TRP A 52 17.37 -0.13 -10.12
CA TRP A 52 16.57 -1.22 -10.69
C TRP A 52 17.42 -2.31 -11.34
N GLU A 53 18.44 -1.93 -12.12
CA GLU A 53 19.36 -2.88 -12.78
C GLU A 53 20.10 -3.80 -11.81
N ASN A 54 20.28 -3.35 -10.56
CA ASN A 54 20.95 -4.09 -9.50
C ASN A 54 19.97 -4.76 -8.53
N GLY A 55 18.66 -4.52 -8.69
CA GLY A 55 17.64 -5.00 -7.75
C GLY A 55 17.82 -4.42 -6.34
N THR A 56 18.30 -3.18 -6.21
CA THR A 56 18.55 -2.58 -4.88
C THR A 56 17.84 -1.24 -4.71
N ALA A 57 17.51 -0.91 -3.47
CA ALA A 57 17.06 0.42 -3.07
C ALA A 57 17.69 0.82 -1.73
N SER A 58 17.73 2.12 -1.43
CA SER A 58 18.25 2.63 -0.18
C SER A 58 17.51 3.87 0.29
N LEU A 59 17.30 3.98 1.60
CA LEU A 59 16.81 5.17 2.28
C LEU A 59 17.95 5.81 3.08
N ASP A 60 18.06 7.11 2.95
CA ASP A 60 18.93 8.00 3.72
C ASP A 60 18.03 9.06 4.37
N THR A 61 18.09 9.20 5.69
CA THR A 61 17.23 10.09 6.47
C THR A 61 18.04 10.84 7.52
N VAL A 62 17.78 12.15 7.64
CA VAL A 62 18.30 12.97 8.75
C VAL A 62 17.30 13.10 9.90
N THR A 63 16.14 12.45 9.79
CA THR A 63 15.01 12.59 10.72
C THR A 63 14.89 11.39 11.67
N THR A 64 14.33 11.61 12.85
CA THR A 64 13.97 10.53 13.78
C THR A 64 12.54 10.02 13.55
N CYS A 65 11.92 10.31 12.41
CA CYS A 65 10.56 9.89 12.08
C CYS A 65 10.36 8.37 12.10
N HIS A 66 11.44 7.62 11.82
CA HIS A 66 11.43 6.17 11.68
C HIS A 66 12.05 5.42 12.86
N GLU A 67 12.54 6.12 13.89
CA GLU A 67 13.26 5.52 15.02
C GLU A 67 12.39 4.54 15.80
N GLN A 68 11.16 4.95 16.15
CA GLN A 68 10.25 4.13 16.96
C GLN A 68 9.49 3.07 16.16
N THR A 69 9.36 3.26 14.83
CA THR A 69 8.53 2.39 13.98
C THR A 69 9.34 1.39 13.16
N LEU A 70 10.50 1.80 12.65
CA LEU A 70 11.39 0.96 11.84
C LEU A 70 12.72 0.64 12.54
N GLY A 71 13.00 1.25 13.71
CA GLY A 71 14.28 1.09 14.40
C GLY A 71 15.41 1.86 13.74
N VAL A 72 15.09 2.90 12.97
CA VAL A 72 16.04 3.63 12.13
C VAL A 72 16.51 4.88 12.85
N THR A 73 17.80 4.94 13.15
CA THR A 73 18.46 6.13 13.68
C THR A 73 19.32 6.75 12.57
N PRO A 74 19.16 8.04 12.24
CA PRO A 74 19.98 8.73 11.25
C PRO A 74 21.47 8.49 11.45
N GLY A 75 22.14 8.01 10.40
CA GLY A 75 23.58 7.84 10.35
C GLY A 75 24.36 9.16 10.24
N GLY A 76 23.68 10.27 9.92
CA GLY A 76 24.26 11.59 9.74
C GLY A 76 23.28 12.74 9.98
N THR A 77 23.79 13.97 9.83
CA THR A 77 22.99 15.21 9.88
C THR A 77 22.73 15.79 8.49
N GLU A 78 23.26 15.15 7.44
CA GLU A 78 23.13 15.53 6.05
C GLU A 78 22.83 14.26 5.25
N LEU A 79 22.03 14.43 4.18
CA LEU A 79 21.86 13.40 3.15
C LEU A 79 23.18 13.21 2.39
N ASP A 80 23.33 12.11 1.66
CA ASP A 80 24.58 11.61 1.05
C ASP A 80 25.52 10.88 2.02
N GLY A 81 24.98 10.45 3.16
CA GLY A 81 25.68 9.66 4.16
C GLY A 81 25.70 8.16 3.87
N ILE A 82 25.74 7.37 4.96
CA ILE A 82 25.54 5.92 4.92
C ILE A 82 24.03 5.69 4.87
N SER A 83 23.55 4.81 3.99
CA SER A 83 22.13 4.44 3.94
C SER A 83 21.65 3.87 5.28
N ASP A 84 20.53 4.41 5.77
CA ASP A 84 19.91 4.01 7.03
C ASP A 84 19.03 2.77 6.88
N ILE A 85 18.48 2.57 5.67
CA ILE A 85 17.86 1.31 5.26
C ILE A 85 18.38 0.94 3.87
N SER A 86 18.61 -0.34 3.64
CA SER A 86 18.87 -0.89 2.31
C SER A 86 17.96 -2.06 2.02
N TRP A 87 17.57 -2.19 0.75
CA TRP A 87 16.75 -3.28 0.25
C TRP A 87 17.43 -3.98 -0.92
N VAL A 88 17.33 -5.31 -0.97
CA VAL A 88 17.85 -6.14 -2.05
C VAL A 88 16.76 -7.12 -2.50
N TRP A 89 16.43 -7.09 -3.79
CA TRP A 89 15.45 -7.96 -4.44
C TRP A 89 16.15 -9.10 -5.19
N ASP A 90 15.70 -10.32 -4.94
CA ASP A 90 16.02 -11.50 -5.76
C ASP A 90 14.78 -11.92 -6.53
N ASP A 91 14.79 -11.62 -7.82
CA ASP A 91 13.69 -11.90 -8.74
C ASP A 91 13.43 -13.40 -8.95
N GLN A 92 14.47 -14.23 -8.86
CA GLN A 92 14.32 -15.68 -9.04
C GLN A 92 13.68 -16.33 -7.81
N ALA A 93 14.03 -15.84 -6.63
CA ALA A 93 13.50 -16.33 -5.37
C ALA A 93 12.16 -15.67 -4.99
N GLY A 94 11.85 -14.50 -5.56
CA GLY A 94 10.71 -13.68 -5.16
C GLY A 94 10.88 -13.17 -3.72
N THR A 95 12.11 -12.79 -3.35
CA THR A 95 12.46 -12.40 -1.98
C THR A 95 13.04 -10.99 -1.94
N LEU A 96 12.61 -10.21 -0.96
CA LEU A 96 13.13 -8.89 -0.63
C LEU A 96 13.78 -8.94 0.74
N VAL A 97 15.05 -8.56 0.82
CA VAL A 97 15.78 -8.41 2.09
C VAL A 97 15.87 -6.93 2.44
N GLU A 98 15.49 -6.56 3.66
CA GLU A 98 15.68 -5.26 4.28
C GLU A 98 16.75 -5.35 5.37
N SER A 99 17.73 -4.45 5.28
CA SER A 99 18.82 -4.32 6.24
C SER A 99 18.80 -2.93 6.87
N VAL A 100 18.72 -2.90 8.19
CA VAL A 100 18.83 -1.70 9.04
C VAL A 100 20.03 -1.88 9.99
N PRO A 101 20.93 -0.90 10.12
CA PRO A 101 22.10 -1.02 11.00
C PRO A 101 21.73 -1.42 12.44
N ASN A 102 22.48 -2.36 13.01
CA ASN A 102 22.28 -2.90 14.37
C ASN A 102 20.95 -3.65 14.59
N ARG A 103 20.23 -4.00 13.52
CA ARG A 103 19.05 -4.86 13.54
C ARG A 103 19.34 -6.17 12.79
N ALA A 104 18.59 -7.22 13.12
CA ALA A 104 18.60 -8.40 12.26
C ALA A 104 17.91 -8.07 10.94
N ASP A 105 18.41 -8.64 9.85
CA ASP A 105 17.78 -8.48 8.54
C ASP A 105 16.34 -9.03 8.56
N ARG A 106 15.47 -8.35 7.83
CA ARG A 106 14.10 -8.79 7.57
C ARG A 106 14.02 -9.30 6.14
N GLU A 107 13.49 -10.49 5.96
CA GLU A 107 13.30 -11.11 4.66
C GLU A 107 11.81 -11.31 4.41
N LEU A 108 11.31 -10.67 3.34
CA LEU A 108 9.99 -10.91 2.79
C LEU A 108 10.09 -11.87 1.62
N LYS A 109 9.30 -12.95 1.66
CA LYS A 109 9.09 -13.86 0.54
C LYS A 109 7.67 -13.73 0.03
N VAL A 110 7.52 -13.50 -1.28
CA VAL A 110 6.21 -13.36 -1.94
C VAL A 110 5.52 -14.72 -2.08
N GLU A 111 4.21 -14.76 -1.81
CA GLU A 111 3.34 -15.92 -2.00
C GLU A 111 2.15 -15.57 -2.90
N SER A 112 2.16 -16.01 -4.15
CA SER A 112 1.11 -15.70 -5.13
C SER A 112 -0.14 -16.58 -5.02
N ALA A 113 -0.07 -17.72 -4.33
CA ALA A 113 -1.16 -18.69 -4.31
C ALA A 113 -2.48 -18.07 -3.79
N ASN A 114 -3.53 -18.22 -4.59
CA ASN A 114 -4.88 -17.66 -4.43
C ASN A 114 -4.95 -16.12 -4.34
N SER A 115 -3.85 -15.41 -4.60
CA SER A 115 -3.81 -13.95 -4.45
C SER A 115 -4.46 -13.23 -5.63
N PRO A 116 -4.77 -11.92 -5.48
CA PRO A 116 -5.13 -11.08 -6.62
C PRO A 116 -4.12 -11.15 -7.76
N ALA A 117 -2.81 -11.20 -7.48
CA ALA A 117 -1.78 -11.34 -8.50
C ALA A 117 -1.93 -12.63 -9.32
N GLU A 118 -2.21 -13.79 -8.70
CA GLU A 118 -2.41 -15.03 -9.47
C GLU A 118 -3.73 -15.02 -10.25
N VAL A 119 -4.78 -14.45 -9.67
CA VAL A 119 -6.13 -14.63 -10.18
C VAL A 119 -6.56 -13.55 -11.17
N LEU A 120 -6.12 -12.31 -10.95
CA LEU A 120 -6.51 -11.17 -11.77
C LEU A 120 -5.53 -10.94 -12.91
N ASP A 121 -4.27 -11.34 -12.77
CA ASP A 121 -3.24 -10.99 -13.75
C ASP A 121 -3.26 -11.89 -14.97
N GLY A 122 -3.05 -11.24 -16.12
CA GLY A 122 -2.83 -11.91 -17.39
C GLY A 122 -1.35 -12.02 -17.70
N GLU A 123 -1.05 -12.42 -18.93
CA GLU A 123 0.34 -12.53 -19.41
C GLU A 123 1.02 -11.16 -19.65
N GLN A 124 0.25 -10.06 -19.63
CA GLN A 124 0.73 -8.72 -19.97
C GLN A 124 0.21 -7.65 -18.99
N PRO A 125 0.96 -6.56 -18.77
CA PRO A 125 0.50 -5.42 -17.99
C PRO A 125 -0.80 -4.78 -18.52
N PRO A 126 -1.56 -4.08 -17.67
CA PRO A 126 -1.28 -3.84 -16.25
C PRO A 126 -1.53 -5.06 -15.35
N LEU A 127 -0.69 -5.23 -14.32
CA LEU A 127 -0.68 -6.32 -13.34
C LEU A 127 -1.13 -5.81 -11.96
N ASP A 128 -1.82 -6.60 -11.17
CA ASP A 128 -2.27 -6.26 -9.82
C ASP A 128 -1.11 -6.40 -8.83
N LEU A 129 -0.34 -7.49 -8.95
CA LEU A 129 0.82 -7.83 -8.12
C LEU A 129 0.59 -7.75 -6.60
N VAL A 130 -0.66 -7.67 -6.14
CA VAL A 130 -1.02 -7.87 -4.73
C VAL A 130 -0.94 -9.36 -4.43
N SER A 131 0.06 -9.72 -3.64
CA SER A 131 0.37 -11.11 -3.27
C SER A 131 0.36 -11.30 -1.77
N GLY A 132 0.23 -12.56 -1.34
CA GLY A 132 0.55 -12.94 0.02
C GLY A 132 2.05 -12.83 0.26
N TYR A 133 2.46 -13.02 1.51
CA TYR A 133 3.87 -13.00 1.88
C TYR A 133 4.15 -13.75 3.17
N GLN A 134 5.40 -14.15 3.34
CA GLN A 134 5.98 -14.47 4.64
C GLN A 134 7.10 -13.47 4.94
N LEU A 135 7.06 -12.87 6.11
CA LEU A 135 8.05 -11.94 6.59
C LEU A 135 8.76 -12.55 7.80
N THR A 136 10.08 -12.62 7.73
CA THR A 136 10.92 -13.17 8.79
C THR A 136 11.96 -12.17 9.25
N GLU A 137 12.33 -12.22 10.53
CA GLU A 137 13.41 -11.42 11.13
C GLU A 137 14.32 -12.34 11.92
N GLY A 138 15.63 -12.34 11.64
CA GLY A 138 16.59 -13.20 12.34
C GLY A 138 16.24 -14.71 12.29
N GLY A 139 15.51 -15.14 11.24
CA GLY A 139 15.04 -16.52 11.04
C GLY A 139 13.75 -16.89 11.78
N GLY A 140 13.12 -15.96 12.51
CA GLY A 140 11.78 -16.14 13.09
C GLY A 140 10.70 -15.54 12.20
N LEU A 141 9.51 -16.15 12.15
CA LEU A 141 8.34 -15.57 11.47
C LEU A 141 7.90 -14.30 12.22
N GLU A 142 7.92 -13.15 11.56
CA GLU A 142 7.39 -11.90 12.10
C GLU A 142 5.90 -11.77 11.75
N ALA A 143 5.57 -11.90 10.46
CA ALA A 143 4.23 -11.77 9.94
C ALA A 143 4.04 -12.59 8.65
N GLY A 144 2.80 -12.87 8.27
CA GLY A 144 2.49 -13.50 7.00
C GLY A 144 1.04 -13.31 6.62
N VAL A 145 0.80 -13.18 5.32
CA VAL A 145 -0.52 -13.10 4.71
C VAL A 145 -0.59 -14.24 3.71
N GLN A 146 -1.54 -15.15 3.91
CA GLN A 146 -1.83 -16.22 2.96
C GLN A 146 -3.26 -16.08 2.46
N PHE A 147 -3.45 -16.01 1.15
CA PHE A 147 -4.79 -15.99 0.57
C PHE A 147 -5.40 -17.39 0.61
N THR A 148 -6.63 -17.48 1.14
CA THR A 148 -7.31 -18.77 1.40
C THR A 148 -8.31 -19.15 0.33
N GLY A 149 -8.55 -18.28 -0.66
CA GLY A 149 -9.35 -18.57 -1.84
C GLY A 149 -9.20 -17.51 -2.93
N GLY A 150 -9.33 -17.91 -4.20
CA GLY A 150 -9.10 -17.06 -5.38
C GLY A 150 -10.14 -15.95 -5.65
N GLY A 151 -10.76 -15.44 -4.60
CA GLY A 151 -11.68 -14.32 -4.66
C GLY A 151 -13.12 -14.71 -5.03
N ALA A 152 -14.08 -14.36 -4.16
CA ALA A 152 -15.52 -14.48 -4.46
C ALA A 152 -16.02 -13.20 -5.14
N SER A 153 -16.70 -13.35 -6.28
CA SER A 153 -17.29 -12.24 -7.03
C SER A 153 -18.80 -12.17 -6.87
N CYS A 154 -19.36 -10.97 -6.90
CA CYS A 154 -20.79 -10.72 -6.80
C CYS A 154 -21.17 -9.42 -7.53
N ALA A 155 -22.47 -9.22 -7.72
CA ALA A 155 -22.99 -7.93 -8.16
C ALA A 155 -23.11 -6.96 -6.98
N PRO A 156 -23.04 -5.64 -7.21
CA PRO A 156 -23.42 -4.64 -6.22
C PRO A 156 -24.79 -4.94 -5.59
N GLN A 157 -24.89 -4.82 -4.28
CA GLN A 157 -26.12 -4.99 -3.51
C GLN A 157 -26.92 -3.69 -3.45
N GLY A 158 -28.24 -3.81 -3.27
CA GLY A 158 -29.15 -2.68 -3.17
C GLY A 158 -29.50 -2.04 -4.52
N ILE A 159 -30.41 -1.06 -4.47
CA ILE A 159 -30.73 -0.22 -5.63
C ILE A 159 -30.12 1.15 -5.35
N ALA A 160 -29.07 1.51 -6.09
CA ALA A 160 -28.49 2.85 -6.02
C ALA A 160 -29.58 3.90 -6.31
N PRO A 161 -29.94 4.78 -5.34
CA PRO A 161 -31.06 5.70 -5.51
C PRO A 161 -30.76 6.84 -6.49
N ASN A 162 -29.50 7.09 -6.83
CA ASN A 162 -29.09 8.03 -7.88
C ASN A 162 -27.86 7.56 -8.68
N ASP A 163 -27.51 8.31 -9.73
CA ASP A 163 -26.39 8.00 -10.61
C ASP A 163 -25.02 8.18 -9.93
N THR A 164 -24.88 9.09 -8.98
CA THR A 164 -23.62 9.26 -8.23
C THR A 164 -23.27 7.99 -7.45
N GLU A 165 -24.23 7.44 -6.71
CA GLU A 165 -24.01 6.20 -5.97
C GLU A 165 -23.79 5.02 -6.91
N ARG A 166 -24.56 4.92 -8.02
CA ARG A 166 -24.37 3.88 -9.04
C ARG A 166 -22.94 3.85 -9.61
N ASN A 167 -22.32 5.02 -9.70
CA ASN A 167 -20.95 5.20 -10.21
C ASN A 167 -19.89 5.27 -9.10
N GLY A 168 -20.26 5.01 -7.84
CA GLY A 168 -19.35 4.89 -6.71
C GLY A 168 -18.61 3.55 -6.69
N GLN A 169 -17.79 3.31 -5.67
CA GLN A 169 -16.98 2.09 -5.56
C GLN A 169 -17.64 1.04 -4.66
N TYR A 170 -17.78 -0.19 -5.15
CA TYR A 170 -18.46 -1.29 -4.47
C TYR A 170 -17.53 -2.48 -4.27
N ALA A 171 -17.65 -3.20 -3.16
CA ALA A 171 -16.86 -4.39 -2.87
C ALA A 171 -17.37 -5.60 -3.68
N THR A 172 -17.15 -5.62 -4.99
CA THR A 172 -17.69 -6.65 -5.89
C THR A 172 -16.82 -7.91 -5.97
N ARG A 173 -15.61 -7.86 -5.40
CA ARG A 173 -14.75 -9.05 -5.25
C ARG A 173 -14.00 -9.03 -3.92
N LEU A 174 -14.03 -10.15 -3.20
CA LEU A 174 -13.38 -10.33 -1.90
C LEU A 174 -12.34 -11.44 -1.98
N PHE A 175 -11.09 -11.16 -1.65
CA PHE A 175 -10.00 -12.14 -1.54
C PHE A 175 -9.69 -12.44 -0.07
N PRO A 176 -10.24 -13.54 0.49
CA PRO A 176 -10.05 -13.86 1.90
C PRO A 176 -8.60 -14.22 2.20
N PHE A 177 -8.09 -13.79 3.34
CA PHE A 177 -6.74 -14.13 3.79
C PHE A 177 -6.73 -14.64 5.23
N SER A 178 -5.70 -15.41 5.56
CA SER A 178 -5.30 -15.70 6.92
C SER A 178 -4.05 -14.91 7.24
N PHE A 179 -4.08 -14.20 8.37
CA PHE A 179 -2.91 -13.54 8.93
C PHE A 179 -2.21 -14.47 9.92
N THR A 180 -0.89 -14.56 9.82
CA THR A 180 -0.04 -15.28 10.78
C THR A 180 1.02 -14.34 11.34
N SER A 181 1.38 -14.47 12.61
CA SER A 181 2.48 -13.71 13.20
C SER A 181 3.20 -14.53 14.28
N ASP A 182 4.30 -13.99 14.80
CA ASP A 182 5.02 -14.46 15.99
C ASP A 182 4.20 -14.55 17.30
N VAL A 183 3.00 -13.97 17.34
CA VAL A 183 2.11 -13.90 18.53
C VAL A 183 0.66 -14.15 18.12
N ALA A 184 -0.28 -14.12 19.08
CA ALA A 184 -1.73 -14.22 18.83
C ALA A 184 -2.33 -13.07 17.98
N ALA A 185 -1.53 -12.33 17.19
CA ALA A 185 -2.00 -11.24 16.35
C ALA A 185 -2.88 -11.72 15.19
N SER A 186 -2.83 -13.01 14.85
CA SER A 186 -3.79 -13.64 13.93
C SER A 186 -5.24 -13.47 14.41
N ASP A 187 -5.47 -13.49 15.73
CA ASP A 187 -6.81 -13.33 16.31
C ASP A 187 -7.32 -11.88 16.19
N LEU A 188 -6.43 -10.91 15.91
CA LEU A 188 -6.75 -9.49 15.89
C LEU A 188 -7.42 -9.06 14.56
N PHE A 189 -7.17 -9.77 13.46
CA PHE A 189 -7.86 -9.52 12.17
C PHE A 189 -9.20 -10.27 12.06
N GLY A 190 -9.38 -11.37 12.78
CA GLY A 190 -10.50 -12.28 12.53
C GLY A 190 -10.51 -12.78 11.09
N ALA A 191 -11.70 -12.95 10.50
CA ALA A 191 -11.84 -13.23 9.07
C ALA A 191 -11.69 -11.92 8.28
N GLY A 192 -10.58 -11.75 7.55
CA GLY A 192 -10.30 -10.60 6.72
C GLY A 192 -10.29 -10.93 5.23
N ALA A 193 -10.55 -9.92 4.39
CA ALA A 193 -10.34 -9.98 2.95
C ALA A 193 -9.73 -8.69 2.41
N TYR A 194 -9.03 -8.82 1.29
CA TYR A 194 -8.75 -7.69 0.41
C TYR A 194 -10.00 -7.45 -0.43
N GLU A 195 -10.49 -6.21 -0.40
CA GLU A 195 -11.74 -5.83 -1.06
C GLU A 195 -11.42 -5.11 -2.37
N TYR A 196 -12.07 -5.53 -3.46
CA TYR A 196 -11.89 -4.94 -4.78
C TYR A 196 -13.23 -4.50 -5.38
N ASP A 197 -13.18 -3.41 -6.12
CA ASP A 197 -14.19 -3.03 -7.12
C ASP A 197 -13.69 -3.49 -8.49
N ILE A 198 -14.27 -4.59 -8.96
CA ILE A 198 -14.10 -5.12 -10.30
C ILE A 198 -15.45 -5.11 -10.99
N ASP A 199 -15.59 -4.25 -11.99
CA ASP A 199 -16.85 -4.08 -12.70
C ASP A 199 -16.63 -3.46 -14.08
N ASP A 200 -17.63 -3.56 -14.95
CA ASP A 200 -17.73 -2.81 -16.20
C ASP A 200 -18.99 -1.96 -16.17
N ARG A 201 -18.81 -0.64 -16.12
CA ARG A 201 -19.91 0.31 -16.01
C ARG A 201 -19.72 1.41 -17.04
N ASN A 202 -20.74 1.59 -17.89
CA ASN A 202 -20.77 2.62 -18.94
C ASN A 202 -19.57 2.55 -19.92
N GLY A 203 -19.06 1.33 -20.18
CA GLY A 203 -17.90 1.14 -21.06
C GLY A 203 -16.55 1.49 -20.42
N VAL A 204 -16.53 1.67 -19.09
CA VAL A 204 -15.32 1.81 -18.29
C VAL A 204 -15.19 0.57 -17.42
N SER A 205 -14.17 -0.24 -17.71
CA SER A 205 -13.82 -1.40 -16.88
C SER A 205 -12.86 -0.98 -15.78
N VAL A 206 -13.11 -1.42 -14.55
CA VAL A 206 -12.28 -1.11 -13.38
C VAL A 206 -11.76 -2.37 -12.70
N THR A 207 -10.59 -2.22 -12.06
CA THR A 207 -10.04 -3.21 -11.14
C THR A 207 -9.28 -2.44 -10.08
N ARG A 208 -9.98 -2.09 -9.01
CA ARG A 208 -9.53 -1.15 -7.99
C ARG A 208 -9.49 -1.85 -6.64
N LEU A 209 -8.31 -1.92 -6.02
CA LEU A 209 -8.21 -2.30 -4.61
C LEU A 209 -8.89 -1.22 -3.75
N LEU A 210 -9.80 -1.60 -2.87
CA LEU A 210 -10.56 -0.68 -2.01
C LEU A 210 -10.01 -0.62 -0.59
N ARG A 211 -9.58 -1.77 -0.07
CA ARG A 211 -9.04 -1.89 1.29
C ARG A 211 -7.80 -2.76 1.32
N PHE A 212 -6.71 -2.21 1.84
CA PHE A 212 -5.44 -2.90 2.07
C PHE A 212 -5.19 -3.06 3.58
N PRO A 213 -5.48 -4.24 4.17
CA PRO A 213 -5.27 -4.48 5.59
C PRO A 213 -3.83 -4.91 5.89
N PHE A 214 -3.27 -4.45 7.01
CA PHE A 214 -1.93 -4.80 7.46
C PHE A 214 -1.76 -4.60 8.97
N LEU A 215 -0.77 -5.28 9.57
CA LEU A 215 -0.44 -5.15 10.98
C LEU A 215 0.79 -4.26 11.15
N ASP A 216 0.73 -3.27 12.04
CA ASP A 216 1.89 -2.51 12.47
C ASP A 216 1.84 -2.21 13.98
N ARG A 217 2.39 -3.13 14.77
CA ARG A 217 2.45 -2.99 16.24
C ARG A 217 3.34 -1.83 16.67
N ALA A 218 4.40 -1.53 15.93
CA ALA A 218 5.34 -0.49 16.32
C ALA A 218 4.66 0.88 16.25
N THR A 219 3.91 1.13 15.17
CA THR A 219 3.09 2.32 15.02
C THR A 219 1.95 2.39 16.05
N ALA A 220 1.30 1.27 16.37
CA ALA A 220 0.24 1.23 17.39
C ALA A 220 0.75 1.49 18.82
N ASN A 221 2.03 1.26 19.10
CA ASN A 221 2.65 1.53 20.39
C ASN A 221 3.05 3.00 20.59
N LEU A 222 2.89 3.84 19.55
CA LEU A 222 3.14 5.27 19.66
C LEU A 222 2.13 5.92 20.62
N PRO A 223 2.56 6.78 21.56
CA PRO A 223 1.67 7.39 22.56
C PRO A 223 0.48 8.18 21.99
N GLU A 224 0.65 8.73 20.79
CA GLU A 224 -0.33 9.53 20.06
C GLU A 224 -1.28 8.71 19.17
N VAL A 225 -1.03 7.41 19.00
CA VAL A 225 -1.84 6.53 18.15
C VAL A 225 -2.80 5.73 19.04
N ASP A 226 -4.09 6.05 18.96
CA ASP A 226 -5.14 5.31 19.64
C ASP A 226 -5.60 4.12 18.78
N SER A 227 -4.81 3.06 18.72
CA SER A 227 -5.19 1.78 18.07
C SER A 227 -5.02 0.62 19.05
N ALA A 228 -6.11 -0.10 19.32
CA ALA A 228 -6.14 -1.11 20.38
C ALA A 228 -5.32 -2.37 20.06
N ASN A 229 -5.13 -2.68 18.78
CA ASN A 229 -4.56 -3.95 18.33
C ASN A 229 -3.49 -3.81 17.23
N GLY A 230 -3.27 -2.60 16.71
CA GLY A 230 -2.32 -2.33 15.62
C GLY A 230 -2.68 -2.98 14.29
N ALA A 231 -3.93 -3.45 14.15
CA ALA A 231 -4.49 -3.85 12.88
C ALA A 231 -5.02 -2.60 12.19
N PHE A 232 -4.38 -2.22 11.09
CA PHE A 232 -4.72 -1.06 10.28
C PHE A 232 -5.25 -1.47 8.92
N GLN A 233 -5.83 -0.51 8.22
CA GLN A 233 -6.07 -0.64 6.79
C GLN A 233 -5.96 0.72 6.09
N TRP A 234 -5.48 0.68 4.85
CA TRP A 234 -5.67 1.79 3.91
C TRP A 234 -7.00 1.63 3.20
N GLN A 235 -7.87 2.62 3.29
CA GLN A 235 -9.06 2.75 2.44
C GLN A 235 -8.74 3.63 1.24
N LEU A 236 -8.86 3.05 0.06
CA LEU A 236 -8.43 3.63 -1.21
C LEU A 236 -9.64 4.16 -1.98
N PHE A 237 -9.60 5.42 -2.36
CA PHE A 237 -10.68 6.13 -3.05
C PHE A 237 -10.24 6.60 -4.43
N TYR A 238 -11.13 6.40 -5.40
CA TYR A 238 -10.91 6.72 -6.81
C TYR A 238 -11.93 7.75 -7.27
N ASP A 239 -11.73 8.31 -8.46
CA ASP A 239 -12.79 9.10 -9.07
C ASP A 239 -14.02 8.23 -9.39
N ALA A 240 -15.19 8.79 -9.09
CA ALA A 240 -16.47 8.21 -9.46
C ALA A 240 -16.53 8.05 -10.99
N LEU A 241 -17.20 7.01 -11.47
CA LEU A 241 -17.22 6.68 -12.90
C LEU A 241 -17.98 7.69 -13.77
N ASN A 242 -18.68 8.64 -13.16
CA ASN A 242 -19.31 9.78 -13.80
C ASN A 242 -18.71 11.13 -13.36
N GLY A 243 -17.59 11.12 -12.63
CA GLY A 243 -16.95 12.33 -12.12
C GLY A 243 -16.18 13.05 -13.23
N ASP A 244 -16.19 14.39 -13.19
CA ASP A 244 -15.49 15.23 -14.16
C ASP A 244 -13.97 15.00 -14.20
N GLY A 245 -13.38 14.45 -13.13
CA GLY A 245 -11.95 14.12 -13.03
C GLY A 245 -11.56 12.74 -13.56
N LEU A 246 -12.51 11.91 -13.99
CA LEU A 246 -12.22 10.56 -14.47
C LEU A 246 -11.45 10.60 -15.81
N ASP A 247 -10.28 9.97 -15.85
CA ASP A 247 -9.67 9.51 -17.09
C ASP A 247 -10.18 8.10 -17.44
N PRO A 248 -11.03 7.93 -18.48
CA PRO A 248 -11.56 6.62 -18.84
C PRO A 248 -10.49 5.65 -19.38
N GLN A 249 -9.32 6.13 -19.77
CA GLN A 249 -8.18 5.28 -20.15
C GLN A 249 -7.37 4.83 -18.93
N ARG A 250 -7.51 5.51 -17.80
CA ARG A 250 -6.81 5.22 -16.54
C ARG A 250 -7.78 5.27 -15.36
N PRO A 251 -8.85 4.47 -15.37
CA PRO A 251 -9.89 4.60 -14.36
C PRO A 251 -9.44 4.11 -12.98
N ASN A 252 -8.28 3.45 -12.86
CA ASN A 252 -7.76 2.94 -11.60
C ASN A 252 -6.72 3.86 -10.94
N LEU A 253 -6.61 5.13 -11.36
CA LEU A 253 -5.76 6.11 -10.68
C LEU A 253 -6.34 6.41 -9.29
N LEU A 254 -5.56 6.10 -8.26
CA LEU A 254 -5.91 6.37 -6.88
C LEU A 254 -5.96 7.88 -6.65
N LYS A 255 -7.00 8.38 -5.99
CA LYS A 255 -7.16 9.81 -5.69
C LYS A 255 -6.80 10.14 -4.25
N THR A 256 -7.26 9.32 -3.32
CA THR A 256 -7.04 9.53 -1.89
C THR A 256 -6.91 8.19 -1.17
N ALA A 257 -6.00 8.09 -0.22
CA ALA A 257 -5.91 6.96 0.70
C ALA A 257 -6.06 7.45 2.15
N TYR A 258 -6.89 6.76 2.93
CA TYR A 258 -7.09 7.03 4.35
C TYR A 258 -6.56 5.89 5.21
N LEU A 259 -5.72 6.20 6.18
CA LEU A 259 -5.27 5.23 7.17
C LEU A 259 -6.26 5.20 8.33
N VAL A 260 -6.85 4.03 8.58
CA VAL A 260 -7.81 3.82 9.67
C VAL A 260 -7.50 2.51 10.39
N ASP A 261 -8.13 2.29 11.54
CA ASP A 261 -8.15 0.96 12.15
C ASP A 261 -8.77 -0.05 11.18
N PHE A 262 -8.30 -1.28 11.26
CA PHE A 262 -8.91 -2.39 10.54
C PHE A 262 -10.39 -2.50 10.94
N LEU A 263 -11.26 -2.51 9.94
CA LEU A 263 -12.69 -2.71 10.12
C LEU A 263 -13.05 -4.11 9.64
N ALA A 264 -14.18 -4.63 10.12
CA ALA A 264 -14.70 -5.88 9.60
C ALA A 264 -14.86 -5.81 8.07
N THR A 265 -14.49 -6.89 7.39
CA THR A 265 -14.66 -7.04 5.95
C THR A 265 -16.13 -6.87 5.56
N SER A 266 -16.36 -6.10 4.50
CA SER A 266 -17.68 -5.87 3.94
C SER A 266 -18.27 -7.14 3.32
N GLU A 267 -19.60 -7.23 3.26
CA GLU A 267 -20.24 -8.28 2.47
C GLU A 267 -20.00 -8.01 0.98
N CYS A 268 -19.98 -9.08 0.19
CA CYS A 268 -19.77 -8.94 -1.24
C CYS A 268 -20.94 -8.16 -1.85
N GLY A 269 -20.61 -7.07 -2.55
CA GLY A 269 -21.51 -6.17 -3.24
C GLY A 269 -21.88 -4.94 -2.41
N ASP A 270 -21.40 -4.85 -1.16
CA ASP A 270 -21.58 -3.67 -0.33
C ASP A 270 -21.01 -2.41 -1.02
N GLY A 271 -21.71 -1.30 -0.83
CA GLY A 271 -21.27 0.01 -1.26
C GLY A 271 -22.42 0.98 -1.56
N PRO A 272 -22.10 2.18 -2.05
CA PRO A 272 -20.74 2.66 -2.32
C PRO A 272 -19.92 2.84 -1.02
N LEU A 273 -18.59 2.71 -1.08
CA LEU A 273 -17.74 2.94 0.09
C LEU A 273 -17.80 4.41 0.53
N ASP A 274 -18.14 4.63 1.80
CA ASP A 274 -18.15 5.96 2.41
C ASP A 274 -16.76 6.37 2.90
N ARG A 275 -16.44 7.67 2.77
CA ARG A 275 -15.22 8.23 3.35
C ARG A 275 -15.26 8.12 4.88
N PRO A 276 -14.15 7.74 5.52
CA PRO A 276 -14.13 7.63 6.97
C PRO A 276 -14.24 9.03 7.60
N GLY A 277 -15.02 9.15 8.68
CA GLY A 277 -15.15 10.41 9.41
C GLY A 277 -13.91 10.78 10.24
N ARG A 278 -13.00 9.82 10.46
CA ARG A 278 -11.71 10.00 11.15
C ARG A 278 -10.67 9.07 10.52
N ALA A 279 -9.46 9.57 10.38
CA ALA A 279 -8.31 8.81 9.88
C ALA A 279 -7.04 9.26 10.62
N TYR A 280 -6.09 8.34 10.77
CA TYR A 280 -4.76 8.65 11.32
C TYR A 280 -3.90 9.42 10.31
N ALA A 281 -4.09 9.17 9.02
CA ALA A 281 -3.40 9.84 7.92
C ALA A 281 -4.28 9.91 6.68
N THR A 282 -4.02 10.92 5.84
CA THR A 282 -4.61 11.07 4.50
C THR A 282 -3.48 11.30 3.51
N VAL A 283 -3.48 10.57 2.41
CA VAL A 283 -2.56 10.76 1.29
C VAL A 283 -3.39 11.14 0.06
N GLU A 284 -3.08 12.27 -0.55
CA GLU A 284 -3.72 12.76 -1.77
C GLU A 284 -2.75 12.58 -2.94
N TYR A 285 -3.30 12.14 -4.08
CA TYR A 285 -2.51 11.81 -5.26
C TYR A 285 -2.80 12.79 -6.38
N GLU A 286 -1.74 13.34 -6.94
CA GLU A 286 -1.77 14.15 -8.15
C GLU A 286 -0.89 13.49 -9.21
N TYR A 287 -1.36 13.50 -10.46
CA TYR A 287 -0.66 12.87 -11.58
C TYR A 287 -0.38 13.91 -12.64
N GLN A 288 0.86 13.88 -13.15
CA GLN A 288 1.31 14.74 -14.23
C GLN A 288 1.90 13.88 -15.34
N THR A 289 1.66 14.23 -16.60
CA THR A 289 2.37 13.57 -17.71
C THR A 289 3.81 14.08 -17.77
N LEU A 290 4.75 13.26 -18.29
CA LEU A 290 6.12 13.71 -18.47
C LEU A 290 6.19 14.97 -19.35
N SER A 291 5.34 15.07 -20.37
CA SER A 291 5.26 16.25 -21.22
C SER A 291 4.88 17.50 -20.43
N ASP A 292 3.85 17.41 -19.57
CA ASP A 292 3.42 18.55 -18.75
C ASP A 292 4.50 18.94 -17.74
N TYR A 293 5.14 17.96 -17.08
CA TYR A 293 6.24 18.20 -16.16
C TYR A 293 7.41 18.93 -16.84
N LEU A 294 7.81 18.47 -18.03
CA LEU A 294 8.88 19.10 -18.80
C LEU A 294 8.49 20.51 -19.27
N LEU A 295 7.22 20.73 -19.64
CA LEU A 295 6.74 22.06 -20.02
C LEU A 295 6.79 23.03 -18.84
N ASP A 296 6.35 22.60 -17.65
CA ASP A 296 6.43 23.40 -16.43
C ASP A 296 7.89 23.77 -16.13
N LYS A 297 8.81 22.81 -16.22
CA LYS A 297 10.25 23.03 -15.99
C LYS A 297 10.93 23.89 -17.03
N LEU A 298 10.38 23.99 -18.24
CA LEU A 298 10.88 24.90 -19.29
C LEU A 298 10.28 26.31 -19.17
N SER A 299 9.24 26.48 -18.36
CA SER A 299 8.56 27.76 -18.13
C SER A 299 9.03 28.51 -16.87
N GLU A 300 9.78 27.83 -15.99
CA GLU A 300 10.58 28.39 -14.89
C GLU A 300 11.95 28.89 -15.37
#